data_AF-A0A139DDI0-F1
#
_entry.id   AF-A0A139DDI0-F1
#
_cell.length_a   1.000
_cell.length_b   1.000
_cell.length_c   1.000
_cell.angle_alpha   90.00
_cell.angle_beta   90.00
_cell.angle_gamma   90.00
#
_symmetry.space_group_name_H-M   'P 1'
#
loop_
_entity.id
_entity.type
_entity.pdbx_description
1 polymer ?
#
loop_
_entity_poly.entity_id
_entity_poly.type
_entity_poly.pdbx_seq_one_letter_code
_entity_poly.pdbx_strand_id
1 'polypeptide(L)'
;MTELHPDLRDNVRMLGELLGHSILRFPGQQCYDRIEEIRAAAKADRKQESGSGQRLVTLLRQLDDDELLPVTRAFNQFLNLANLAEQYHGIRRKQGHPSDLVVESLSEVFDRLHSGGVDADELHRRVADLRIEFVLTAHPTEVARRTLILKYDDMSDCLARLDHEDLLPAERDEIVERLARLITEAWHTDEIRQQRPTAVDEAKWGFAVIENSLWQALPQFLRNLDASLEGATGKGLPLQASPIRIASWMGGDRDGNPNVTHEVSREVFMVGRYRAADLYLSDLRALRNELSMWQASDELKAVVDGAPEPYRVVL
;
A
#
# COMPACT_ATOMS: atom_id res chain seq x y z
N MET A 1 -27.00 3.99 -10.54
CA MET A 1 -25.82 3.36 -9.88
C MET A 1 -24.93 2.87 -10.99
N THR A 2 -23.73 3.41 -11.12
CA THR A 2 -22.72 2.90 -12.06
C THR A 2 -22.45 1.44 -11.68
N GLU A 3 -22.68 0.50 -12.59
CA GLU A 3 -22.42 -0.91 -12.31
C GLU A 3 -20.93 -1.11 -12.02
N LEU A 4 -20.62 -1.85 -10.95
CA LEU A 4 -19.23 -2.22 -10.63
C LEU A 4 -18.66 -3.02 -11.80
N HIS A 5 -17.41 -2.72 -12.17
CA HIS A 5 -16.66 -3.41 -13.22
C HIS A 5 -16.68 -4.94 -12.98
N PRO A 6 -16.88 -5.77 -14.02
CA PRO A 6 -16.97 -7.24 -13.88
C PRO A 6 -15.82 -7.84 -13.07
N ASP A 7 -14.56 -7.50 -13.41
CA ASP A 7 -13.38 -8.04 -12.73
C ASP A 7 -13.32 -7.69 -11.24
N LEU A 8 -13.70 -6.46 -10.87
CA LEU A 8 -13.78 -6.06 -9.46
C LEU A 8 -14.83 -6.90 -8.72
N ARG A 9 -15.98 -7.14 -9.36
CA ARG A 9 -17.05 -7.97 -8.80
C ARG A 9 -16.60 -9.41 -8.60
N ASP A 10 -15.82 -9.96 -9.52
CA ASP A 10 -15.29 -11.31 -9.43
C ASP A 10 -14.24 -11.45 -8.32
N ASN A 11 -13.32 -10.49 -8.17
CA ASN A 11 -12.37 -10.48 -7.07
C ASN A 11 -13.08 -10.36 -5.70
N VAL A 12 -14.04 -9.46 -5.56
CA VAL A 12 -14.82 -9.31 -4.32
C VAL A 12 -15.58 -10.61 -4.01
N ARG A 13 -16.16 -11.27 -5.02
CA ARG A 13 -16.86 -12.54 -4.85
C ARG A 13 -15.91 -13.64 -4.38
N MET A 14 -14.78 -13.83 -5.05
CA MET A 14 -13.79 -14.84 -4.70
C MET A 14 -13.26 -14.66 -3.27
N LEU A 15 -12.85 -13.44 -2.90
CA LEU A 15 -12.37 -13.15 -1.55
C LEU A 15 -13.46 -13.40 -0.49
N GLY A 16 -14.71 -13.04 -0.80
CA GLY A 16 -15.85 -13.29 0.06
C GLY A 16 -16.16 -14.78 0.25
N GLU A 17 -16.06 -15.57 -0.82
CA GLU A 17 -16.23 -17.04 -0.77
C GLU A 17 -15.13 -17.70 0.07
N LEU A 18 -13.88 -17.29 -0.11
CA LEU A 18 -12.75 -17.79 0.68
C LEU A 18 -12.90 -17.45 2.18
N LEU A 19 -13.31 -16.22 2.51
CA LEU A 19 -13.61 -15.85 3.89
C LEU A 19 -14.80 -16.66 4.44
N GLY A 20 -15.84 -16.89 3.63
CA GLY A 20 -16.97 -17.74 3.98
C GLY A 20 -16.52 -19.15 4.36
N HIS A 21 -15.62 -19.76 3.58
CA HIS A 21 -15.03 -21.06 3.90
C HIS A 21 -14.25 -21.04 5.23
N SER A 22 -13.49 -19.98 5.52
CA SER A 22 -12.79 -19.84 6.80
C SER A 22 -13.79 -19.78 7.97
N ILE A 23 -14.87 -18.99 7.86
CA ILE A 23 -15.90 -18.86 8.89
C ILE A 23 -16.67 -20.18 9.10
N LEU A 24 -17.02 -20.86 8.01
CA LEU A 24 -17.66 -22.18 8.03
C LEU A 24 -16.84 -23.21 8.81
N ARG A 25 -15.51 -23.17 8.64
CA ARG A 25 -14.59 -24.08 9.33
C ARG A 25 -14.39 -23.66 10.80
N PHE A 26 -14.23 -22.36 11.05
CA PHE A 26 -14.14 -21.78 12.39
C PHE A 26 -14.73 -20.35 12.38
N PRO A 27 -15.76 -20.04 13.19
CA PRO A 27 -16.24 -20.83 14.32
C PRO A 27 -17.27 -21.93 13.98
N GLY A 28 -17.80 -22.01 12.76
CA GLY A 28 -18.73 -23.07 12.36
C GLY A 28 -19.96 -22.61 11.59
N GLN A 29 -20.79 -23.57 11.19
CA GLN A 29 -21.99 -23.36 10.36
C GLN A 29 -22.98 -22.34 10.94
N GLN A 30 -23.26 -22.39 12.25
CA GLN A 30 -24.24 -21.50 12.88
C GLN A 30 -23.87 -20.02 12.74
N CYS A 31 -22.59 -19.69 12.93
CA CYS A 31 -22.10 -18.32 12.77
C CYS A 31 -22.15 -17.88 11.30
N TYR A 32 -21.77 -18.77 10.39
CA TYR A 32 -21.87 -18.51 8.96
C TYR A 32 -23.31 -18.19 8.54
N ASP A 33 -24.27 -19.03 8.93
CA ASP A 33 -25.69 -18.84 8.62
C ASP A 33 -26.21 -17.51 9.16
N ARG A 34 -25.84 -17.17 10.41
CA ARG A 34 -26.19 -15.89 11.03
C ARG A 34 -25.66 -14.71 10.23
N ILE A 35 -24.41 -14.76 9.79
CA ILE A 35 -23.79 -13.69 8.99
C ILE A 35 -24.48 -13.54 7.62
N GLU A 36 -24.78 -14.66 6.94
CA GLU A 36 -25.51 -14.65 5.67
C GLU A 36 -26.93 -14.10 5.83
N GLU A 37 -27.64 -14.45 6.89
CA GLU A 37 -28.97 -13.91 7.21
C GLU A 37 -28.95 -12.39 7.38
N ILE A 38 -27.97 -11.87 8.14
CA ILE A 38 -27.79 -10.42 8.34
C ILE A 38 -27.46 -9.75 7.01
N ARG A 39 -26.57 -10.33 6.18
CA ARG A 39 -26.19 -9.77 4.88
C ARG A 39 -27.36 -9.75 3.90
N ALA A 40 -28.16 -10.81 3.88
CA ALA A 40 -29.36 -10.90 3.06
C ALA A 40 -30.41 -9.85 3.47
N ALA A 41 -30.63 -9.67 4.78
CA ALA A 41 -31.53 -8.65 5.32
C ALA A 41 -31.04 -7.23 4.95
N ALA A 42 -29.77 -6.92 5.14
CA ALA A 42 -29.19 -5.62 4.79
C ALA A 42 -29.30 -5.32 3.28
N LYS A 43 -29.08 -6.33 2.42
CA LYS A 43 -29.24 -6.19 0.96
C LYS A 43 -30.69 -5.97 0.53
N ALA A 44 -31.65 -6.61 1.21
CA ALA A 44 -33.07 -6.43 0.95
C ALA A 44 -33.53 -5.02 1.37
N ASP A 45 -33.12 -4.56 2.56
CA ASP A 45 -33.48 -3.24 3.08
C ASP A 45 -32.94 -2.11 2.20
N ARG A 46 -31.70 -2.22 1.67
CA ARG A 46 -31.12 -1.24 0.76
C ARG A 46 -31.89 -1.07 -0.55
N LYS A 47 -32.69 -2.06 -0.97
CA LYS A 47 -33.49 -2.01 -2.21
C LYS A 47 -34.88 -1.39 -2.02
N GLN A 48 -35.31 -1.13 -0.80
CA GLN A 48 -36.62 -0.53 -0.51
C GLN A 48 -36.48 0.98 -0.28
N GLU A 49 -37.25 1.81 -0.99
CA GLU A 49 -37.19 3.28 -0.89
C GLU A 49 -37.65 3.83 0.48
N SER A 50 -38.44 3.05 1.23
CA SER A 50 -39.05 3.44 2.51
C SER A 50 -38.72 2.46 3.65
N GLY A 51 -37.54 1.84 3.58
CA GLY A 51 -37.11 0.71 4.42
C GLY A 51 -37.48 0.85 5.90
N SER A 52 -38.29 -0.09 6.42
CA SER A 52 -38.56 -0.12 7.86
C SER A 52 -37.38 -0.68 8.66
N GLY A 53 -36.40 -1.33 8.01
CA GLY A 53 -35.22 -1.93 8.66
C GLY A 53 -35.55 -3.00 9.70
N GLN A 54 -36.83 -3.35 9.86
CA GLN A 54 -37.32 -4.02 11.05
C GLN A 54 -36.77 -5.44 11.17
N ARG A 55 -36.55 -6.11 10.02
CA ARG A 55 -35.93 -7.43 9.98
C ARG A 55 -34.47 -7.38 10.41
N LEU A 56 -33.67 -6.46 9.85
CA LEU A 56 -32.27 -6.29 10.24
C LEU A 56 -32.13 -5.92 11.72
N VAL A 57 -32.94 -4.97 12.20
CA VAL A 57 -32.96 -4.56 13.61
C VAL A 57 -33.32 -5.74 14.53
N THR A 58 -34.29 -6.57 14.12
CA THR A 58 -34.68 -7.76 14.89
C THR A 58 -33.54 -8.78 14.97
N LEU A 59 -32.89 -9.07 13.83
CA LEU A 59 -31.74 -9.99 13.80
C LEU A 59 -30.59 -9.49 14.68
N LEU A 60 -30.25 -8.20 14.60
CA LEU A 60 -29.19 -7.63 15.42
C LEU A 60 -29.51 -7.63 16.92
N ARG A 61 -30.79 -7.49 17.30
CA ARG A 61 -31.25 -7.57 18.71
C ARG A 61 -31.25 -9.00 19.27
N GLN A 62 -31.20 -10.01 18.42
CA GLN A 62 -31.20 -11.42 18.80
C GLN A 62 -29.78 -12.01 18.88
N LEU A 63 -28.74 -11.21 18.63
CA LEU A 63 -27.36 -11.65 18.80
C LEU A 63 -27.03 -11.73 20.29
N ASP A 64 -26.55 -12.89 20.70
CA ASP A 64 -26.01 -13.08 22.05
C ASP A 64 -24.58 -12.49 22.14
N ASP A 65 -24.10 -12.23 23.36
CA ASP A 65 -22.78 -11.60 23.60
C ASP A 65 -21.62 -12.36 22.92
N ASP A 66 -21.69 -13.69 22.86
CA ASP A 66 -20.70 -14.55 22.20
C ASP A 66 -20.76 -14.48 20.67
N GLU A 67 -21.89 -14.06 20.08
CA GLU A 67 -22.06 -13.88 18.64
C GLU A 67 -21.63 -12.49 18.15
N LEU A 68 -21.67 -11.48 19.03
CA LEU A 68 -21.37 -10.08 18.67
C LEU A 68 -19.98 -9.92 18.04
N LEU A 69 -18.95 -10.50 18.68
CA LEU A 69 -17.57 -10.35 18.23
C LEU A 69 -17.32 -11.07 16.89
N PRO A 70 -17.66 -12.37 16.70
CA PRO A 70 -17.52 -13.04 15.41
C PRO A 70 -18.26 -12.33 14.27
N VAL A 71 -19.50 -11.89 14.51
CA VAL A 71 -20.31 -11.20 13.49
C VAL A 71 -19.67 -9.86 13.10
N THR A 72 -19.27 -9.05 14.08
CA THR A 72 -18.63 -7.75 13.83
C THR A 72 -17.31 -7.92 13.08
N ARG A 73 -16.48 -8.90 13.48
CA ARG A 73 -15.22 -9.22 12.79
C ARG A 73 -15.46 -9.69 11.36
N ALA A 74 -16.49 -10.51 11.12
CA ALA A 74 -16.80 -10.96 9.77
C ALA A 74 -17.12 -9.79 8.85
N PHE A 75 -18.00 -8.86 9.27
CA PHE A 75 -18.32 -7.67 8.46
C PHE A 75 -17.12 -6.74 8.28
N ASN A 76 -16.25 -6.60 9.29
CA ASN A 76 -15.00 -5.87 9.15
C ASN A 76 -14.09 -6.50 8.08
N GLN A 77 -13.92 -7.83 8.10
CA GLN A 77 -13.12 -8.53 7.09
C GLN A 77 -13.73 -8.47 5.69
N PHE A 78 -15.05 -8.62 5.55
CA PHE A 78 -15.71 -8.42 4.24
C PHE A 78 -15.42 -7.03 3.68
N LEU A 79 -15.46 -6.00 4.53
CA LEU A 79 -15.13 -4.63 4.12
C LEU A 79 -13.65 -4.49 3.76
N ASN A 80 -12.73 -5.03 4.56
CA ASN A 80 -11.29 -4.96 4.29
C ASN A 80 -10.93 -5.67 2.98
N LEU A 81 -11.49 -6.86 2.72
CA LEU A 81 -11.29 -7.61 1.48
C LEU A 81 -11.92 -6.90 0.28
N ALA A 82 -13.08 -6.26 0.45
CA ALA A 82 -13.68 -5.45 -0.61
C ALA A 82 -12.82 -4.22 -0.95
N ASN A 83 -12.31 -3.52 0.08
CA ASN A 83 -11.39 -2.40 -0.08
C ASN A 83 -10.10 -2.83 -0.76
N LEU A 84 -9.55 -4.00 -0.40
CA LEU A 84 -8.37 -4.59 -1.03
C LEU A 84 -8.62 -4.85 -2.52
N ALA A 85 -9.75 -5.49 -2.87
CA ALA A 85 -10.11 -5.75 -4.26
C ALA A 85 -10.29 -4.44 -5.05
N GLU A 86 -10.89 -3.41 -4.46
CA GLU A 86 -11.04 -2.09 -5.08
C GLU A 86 -9.71 -1.39 -5.31
N GLN A 87 -8.83 -1.38 -4.29
CA GLN A 87 -7.47 -0.82 -4.39
C GLN A 87 -6.67 -1.53 -5.47
N TYR A 88 -6.68 -2.87 -5.48
CA TYR A 88 -6.03 -3.67 -6.50
C TYR A 88 -6.60 -3.39 -7.90
N HIS A 89 -7.92 -3.35 -8.05
CA HIS A 89 -8.56 -3.01 -9.33
C HIS A 89 -8.13 -1.61 -9.82
N GLY A 90 -7.95 -0.65 -8.92
CA GLY A 90 -7.37 0.66 -9.23
C GLY A 90 -5.95 0.58 -9.79
N ILE A 91 -5.11 -0.33 -9.28
CA ILE A 91 -3.75 -0.57 -9.78
C ILE A 91 -3.79 -1.28 -11.15
N ARG A 92 -4.61 -2.33 -11.30
CA ARG A 92 -4.79 -3.06 -12.56
C ARG A 92 -5.23 -2.14 -13.69
N ARG A 93 -6.19 -1.23 -13.44
CA ARG A 93 -6.60 -0.22 -14.45
C ARG A 93 -5.47 0.73 -14.84
N LYS A 94 -4.48 0.95 -13.96
CA LYS A 94 -3.28 1.72 -14.31
C LYS A 94 -2.27 0.95 -15.16
N GLN A 95 -2.29 -0.38 -15.11
CA GLN A 95 -1.43 -1.26 -15.93
C GLN A 95 -2.08 -1.65 -17.27
N GLY A 96 -3.41 -1.51 -17.39
CA GLY A 96 -4.18 -1.73 -18.62
C GLY A 96 -4.04 -0.60 -19.66
N HIS A 97 -5.03 -0.47 -20.55
CA HIS A 97 -4.99 0.55 -21.61
C HIS A 97 -5.03 1.98 -21.05
N PRO A 98 -4.23 2.92 -21.59
CA PRO A 98 -4.18 4.31 -21.14
C PRO A 98 -5.54 5.02 -21.11
N SER A 99 -6.50 4.59 -21.93
CA SER A 99 -7.86 5.14 -21.97
C SER A 99 -8.71 4.86 -20.72
N ASP A 100 -8.34 3.88 -19.89
CA ASP A 100 -9.05 3.54 -18.66
C ASP A 100 -8.57 4.34 -17.45
N LEU A 101 -7.48 5.10 -17.61
CA LEU A 101 -6.95 6.00 -16.59
C LEU A 101 -7.85 7.22 -16.44
N VAL A 102 -8.39 7.43 -15.23
CA VAL A 102 -9.07 8.70 -14.86
C VAL A 102 -8.04 9.80 -14.55
N VAL A 103 -6.74 9.46 -14.49
CA VAL A 103 -5.65 10.35 -14.11
C VAL A 103 -4.77 10.62 -15.32
N GLU A 104 -4.67 11.89 -15.69
CA GLU A 104 -3.79 12.41 -16.74
C GLU A 104 -2.32 12.00 -16.46
N SER A 105 -1.65 11.49 -17.48
CA SER A 105 -0.23 11.12 -17.42
C SER A 105 0.69 12.35 -17.39
N LEU A 106 1.93 12.20 -16.92
CA LEU A 106 2.90 13.30 -16.89
C LEU A 106 3.20 13.84 -18.29
N SER A 107 3.28 12.97 -19.30
CA SER A 107 3.43 13.35 -20.70
C SER A 107 2.27 14.22 -21.19
N GLU A 108 1.02 13.83 -20.91
CA GLU A 108 -0.16 14.62 -21.30
C GLU A 108 -0.18 15.98 -20.60
N VAL A 109 0.19 16.03 -19.31
CA VAL A 109 0.34 17.30 -18.58
C VAL A 109 1.37 18.20 -19.26
N PHE A 110 2.53 17.67 -19.64
CA PHE A 110 3.59 18.44 -20.29
C PHE A 110 3.20 18.89 -21.69
N ASP A 111 2.55 18.04 -22.49
CA ASP A 111 2.01 18.39 -23.81
C ASP A 111 0.97 19.52 -23.73
N ARG A 112 0.11 19.47 -22.70
CA ARG A 112 -0.87 20.51 -22.44
C ARG A 112 -0.19 21.83 -22.03
N LEU A 113 0.84 21.78 -21.19
CA LEU A 113 1.60 22.97 -20.81
C LEU A 113 2.31 23.58 -22.04
N HIS A 114 2.88 22.75 -22.90
CA HIS A 114 3.51 23.18 -24.13
C HIS A 114 2.50 23.83 -25.08
N SER A 115 1.35 23.19 -25.26
CA SER A 115 0.21 23.74 -26.03
C SER A 115 -0.33 25.04 -25.44
N GLY A 116 -0.17 25.23 -24.12
CA GLY A 116 -0.49 26.45 -23.40
C GLY A 116 0.55 27.56 -23.50
N GLY A 117 1.65 27.35 -24.25
CA GLY A 117 2.70 28.34 -24.48
C GLY A 117 3.87 28.29 -23.51
N VAL A 118 4.00 27.25 -22.69
CA VAL A 118 5.19 27.05 -21.85
C VAL A 118 6.31 26.44 -22.71
N ASP A 119 7.40 27.19 -22.89
CA ASP A 119 8.56 26.68 -23.61
C ASP A 119 9.30 25.57 -22.83
N ALA A 120 10.12 24.80 -23.54
CA ALA A 120 10.81 23.64 -22.99
C ALA A 120 11.82 23.99 -21.88
N ASP A 121 12.51 25.13 -21.99
CA ASP A 121 13.50 25.55 -21.00
C ASP A 121 12.85 26.07 -19.72
N GLU A 122 11.70 26.74 -19.85
CA GLU A 122 10.84 27.13 -18.74
C GLU A 122 10.28 25.91 -18.03
N LEU A 123 9.73 24.94 -18.77
CA LEU A 123 9.20 23.70 -18.22
C LEU A 123 10.27 22.94 -17.42
N HIS A 124 11.44 22.74 -18.04
CA HIS A 124 12.57 22.06 -17.38
C HIS A 124 12.94 22.72 -16.06
N ARG A 125 13.09 24.04 -16.06
CA ARG A 125 13.45 24.81 -14.85
C ARG A 125 12.40 24.68 -13.76
N ARG A 126 11.12 24.80 -14.11
CA ARG A 126 10.00 24.68 -13.15
C ARG A 126 9.94 23.30 -12.51
N VAL A 127 10.16 22.25 -13.28
CA VAL A 127 10.15 20.87 -12.78
C VAL A 127 11.40 20.61 -11.93
N ALA A 128 12.57 21.11 -12.34
CA ALA A 128 13.80 20.99 -11.56
C ALA A 128 13.74 21.72 -10.20
N ASP A 129 13.02 22.85 -10.12
CA ASP A 129 12.83 23.65 -8.91
C ASP A 129 11.63 23.20 -8.05
N LEU A 130 10.86 22.21 -8.51
CA LEU A 130 9.67 21.73 -7.82
C LEU A 130 10.01 21.25 -6.40
N ARG A 131 9.17 21.61 -5.42
CA ARG A 131 9.28 21.13 -4.05
C ARG A 131 7.91 20.77 -3.48
N ILE A 132 7.73 19.50 -3.19
CA ILE A 132 6.55 18.92 -2.58
C ILE A 132 7.01 18.20 -1.32
N GLU A 133 6.36 18.48 -0.20
CA GLU A 133 6.63 17.80 1.06
C GLU A 133 5.35 17.11 1.56
N PHE A 134 5.41 15.79 1.71
CA PHE A 134 4.34 15.00 2.30
C PHE A 134 4.66 14.74 3.77
N VAL A 135 3.77 15.17 4.65
CA VAL A 135 3.92 15.00 6.10
C VAL A 135 3.05 13.84 6.56
N LEU A 136 3.68 12.72 6.93
CA LEU A 136 2.99 11.57 7.51
C LEU A 136 2.50 11.90 8.90
N THR A 137 1.23 11.60 9.16
CA THR A 137 0.57 11.79 10.46
C THR A 137 0.15 10.45 11.04
N ALA A 138 0.00 10.37 12.36
CA ALA A 138 -0.53 9.17 12.99
C ALA A 138 -2.01 9.01 12.62
N HIS A 139 -2.42 7.79 12.28
CA HIS A 139 -3.81 7.53 11.96
C HIS A 139 -4.62 7.34 13.27
N PRO A 140 -5.56 8.24 13.61
CA PRO A 140 -6.17 8.29 14.94
C PRO A 140 -7.04 7.07 15.28
N THR A 141 -7.43 6.28 14.28
CA THR A 141 -8.31 5.10 14.42
C THR A 141 -7.73 3.82 13.81
N GLU A 142 -6.43 3.76 13.50
CA GLU A 142 -5.87 2.58 12.83
C GLU A 142 -5.64 1.44 13.83
N VAL A 143 -6.70 0.65 13.99
CA VAL A 143 -6.73 -0.56 14.82
C VAL A 143 -5.83 -1.65 14.22
N ALA A 144 -5.67 -1.64 12.89
CA ALA A 144 -4.93 -2.66 12.15
C ALA A 144 -3.48 -2.78 12.64
N ARG A 145 -3.06 -4.02 12.90
CA ARG A 145 -1.69 -4.36 13.31
C ARG A 145 -0.81 -4.45 12.06
N ARG A 146 0.50 -4.15 12.19
CA ARG A 146 1.49 -4.33 11.10
C ARG A 146 1.39 -5.71 10.43
N THR A 147 1.12 -6.74 11.23
CA THR A 147 0.99 -8.12 10.76
C THR A 147 -0.21 -8.33 9.83
N LEU A 148 -1.29 -7.57 9.96
CA LEU A 148 -2.44 -7.64 9.07
C LEU A 148 -2.18 -6.89 7.77
N ILE A 149 -1.52 -5.73 7.83
CA ILE A 149 -1.14 -4.95 6.63
C ILE A 149 -0.25 -5.79 5.71
N LEU A 150 0.79 -6.43 6.25
CA LEU A 150 1.64 -7.34 5.47
C LEU A 150 0.86 -8.50 4.83
N LYS A 151 -0.19 -8.99 5.49
CA LYS A 151 -1.07 -10.02 4.90
C LYS A 151 -1.90 -9.45 3.77
N TYR A 152 -2.42 -8.22 3.92
CA TYR A 152 -3.16 -7.55 2.85
C TYR A 152 -2.27 -7.24 1.64
N ASP A 153 -1.02 -6.86 1.86
CA ASP A 153 -0.02 -6.70 0.79
C ASP A 153 0.21 -8.05 0.06
N ASP A 154 0.49 -9.13 0.80
CA ASP A 154 0.62 -10.49 0.23
C ASP A 154 -0.64 -10.94 -0.53
N MET A 155 -1.84 -10.57 -0.06
CA MET A 155 -3.10 -10.86 -0.76
C MET A 155 -3.21 -10.05 -2.05
N SER A 156 -2.81 -8.77 -2.05
CA SER A 156 -2.75 -7.94 -3.26
C SER A 156 -1.80 -8.54 -4.29
N ASP A 157 -0.64 -9.06 -3.87
CA ASP A 157 0.31 -9.75 -4.74
C ASP A 157 -0.29 -11.04 -5.32
N CYS A 158 -1.08 -11.78 -4.54
CA CYS A 158 -1.81 -12.94 -5.06
C CYS A 158 -2.84 -12.55 -6.12
N LEU A 159 -3.57 -11.45 -5.93
CA LEU A 159 -4.49 -10.91 -6.94
C LEU A 159 -3.72 -10.47 -8.20
N ALA A 160 -2.57 -9.80 -8.03
CA ALA A 160 -1.67 -9.44 -9.11
C ALA A 160 -1.23 -10.64 -9.94
N ARG A 161 -0.88 -11.73 -9.27
CA ARG A 161 -0.47 -12.97 -9.93
C ARG A 161 -1.62 -13.64 -10.67
N LEU A 162 -2.84 -13.61 -10.13
CA LEU A 162 -4.02 -14.22 -10.76
C LEU A 162 -4.47 -13.53 -12.05
N ASP A 163 -4.06 -12.28 -12.27
CA ASP A 163 -4.39 -11.52 -13.48
C ASP A 163 -3.52 -11.88 -14.69
N HIS A 164 -2.50 -12.74 -14.52
CA HIS A 164 -1.72 -13.29 -15.63
C HIS A 164 -2.56 -14.25 -16.49
N GLU A 165 -2.66 -13.95 -17.80
CA GLU A 165 -3.44 -14.76 -18.75
C GLU A 165 -2.79 -16.11 -19.07
N ASP A 166 -1.50 -16.27 -18.80
CA ASP A 166 -0.67 -17.43 -19.15
C ASP A 166 -0.52 -18.47 -18.04
N LEU A 167 -1.26 -18.34 -16.93
CA LEU A 167 -1.20 -19.28 -15.81
C LEU A 167 -1.69 -20.69 -16.18
N LEU A 168 -0.89 -21.69 -15.81
CA LEU A 168 -1.34 -23.08 -15.80
C LEU A 168 -2.39 -23.30 -14.70
N PRO A 169 -3.34 -24.24 -14.87
CA PRO A 169 -4.36 -24.52 -13.86
C PRO A 169 -3.78 -24.81 -12.46
N ALA A 170 -2.68 -25.57 -12.39
CA ALA A 170 -2.01 -25.88 -11.12
C ALA A 170 -1.43 -24.63 -10.44
N GLU A 171 -0.83 -23.71 -11.20
CA GLU A 171 -0.28 -22.46 -10.66
C GLU A 171 -1.37 -21.55 -10.13
N ARG A 172 -2.51 -21.49 -10.86
CA ARG A 172 -3.70 -20.77 -10.40
C ARG A 172 -4.21 -21.34 -9.07
N ASP A 173 -4.31 -22.66 -8.95
CA ASP A 173 -4.76 -23.33 -7.74
C ASP A 173 -3.82 -23.07 -6.55
N GLU A 174 -2.50 -23.08 -6.76
CA GLU A 174 -1.51 -22.73 -5.74
C GLU A 174 -1.66 -21.29 -5.22
N ILE A 175 -1.92 -20.33 -6.13
CA ILE A 175 -2.14 -18.93 -5.76
C ILE A 175 -3.44 -18.79 -4.95
N VAL A 176 -4.53 -19.44 -5.40
CA VAL A 176 -5.81 -19.45 -4.66
C VAL A 176 -5.64 -20.10 -3.28
N GLU A 177 -4.86 -21.17 -3.16
CA GLU A 177 -4.57 -21.80 -1.87
C GLU A 177 -3.75 -20.87 -0.95
N ARG A 178 -2.75 -20.16 -1.49
CA ARG A 178 -2.03 -19.13 -0.73
C ARG A 178 -2.98 -18.03 -0.25
N LEU A 179 -3.87 -17.56 -1.11
CA LEU A 179 -4.87 -16.54 -0.77
C LEU A 179 -5.83 -17.02 0.33
N ALA A 180 -6.31 -18.26 0.24
CA ALA A 180 -7.16 -18.88 1.26
C ALA A 180 -6.44 -18.99 2.63
N ARG A 181 -5.14 -19.34 2.62
CA ARG A 181 -4.32 -19.37 3.83
C ARG A 181 -4.17 -17.99 4.45
N LEU A 182 -3.85 -16.97 3.64
CA LEU A 182 -3.73 -15.59 4.12
C LEU A 182 -5.02 -15.07 4.75
N ILE A 183 -6.17 -15.35 4.13
CA ILE A 183 -7.49 -14.94 4.65
C ILE A 183 -7.78 -15.65 5.97
N THR A 184 -7.47 -16.94 6.06
CA THR A 184 -7.61 -17.72 7.30
C THR A 184 -6.68 -17.18 8.40
N GLU A 185 -5.44 -16.84 8.07
CA GLU A 185 -4.49 -16.22 9.00
C GLU A 185 -5.00 -14.86 9.49
N ALA A 186 -5.55 -14.02 8.61
CA ALA A 186 -6.14 -12.74 8.99
C ALA A 186 -7.34 -12.93 9.92
N TRP A 187 -8.24 -13.88 9.60
CA TRP A 187 -9.37 -14.25 10.45
C TRP A 187 -8.96 -14.67 11.86
N HIS A 188 -7.89 -15.45 12.00
CA HIS A 188 -7.38 -15.90 13.30
C HIS A 188 -6.41 -14.92 13.96
N THR A 189 -6.09 -13.80 13.32
CA THR A 189 -5.27 -12.74 13.91
C THR A 189 -6.17 -11.76 14.66
N ASP A 190 -5.88 -11.56 15.94
CA ASP A 190 -6.58 -10.57 16.75
C ASP A 190 -6.31 -9.15 16.24
N GLU A 191 -7.35 -8.52 15.71
CA GLU A 191 -7.28 -7.18 15.14
C GLU A 191 -7.33 -6.12 16.24
N ILE A 192 -8.06 -6.40 17.33
CA ILE A 192 -8.29 -5.45 18.40
C ILE A 192 -7.02 -5.33 19.21
N ARG A 193 -6.47 -4.13 19.32
CA ARG A 193 -5.34 -3.88 20.23
C ARG A 193 -5.88 -3.84 21.66
N GLN A 194 -5.35 -4.69 22.53
CA GLN A 194 -5.71 -4.68 23.96
C GLN A 194 -5.20 -3.42 24.68
N GLN A 195 -4.15 -2.79 24.14
CA GLN A 195 -3.54 -1.58 24.69
C GLN A 195 -3.47 -0.51 23.61
N ARG A 196 -3.65 0.75 24.01
CA ARG A 196 -3.49 1.90 23.12
C ARG A 196 -2.03 1.95 22.61
N PRO A 197 -1.79 2.18 21.31
CA PRO A 197 -0.43 2.33 20.80
C PRO A 197 0.31 3.45 21.52
N THR A 198 1.60 3.25 21.73
CA THR A 198 2.49 4.32 22.16
C THR A 198 2.83 5.21 20.95
N ALA A 199 3.24 6.45 21.20
CA ALA A 199 3.72 7.34 20.13
C ALA A 199 4.93 6.75 19.37
N VAL A 200 5.73 5.91 20.03
CA VAL A 200 6.82 5.16 19.40
C VAL A 200 6.28 4.10 18.43
N ASP A 201 5.19 3.42 18.76
CA ASP A 201 4.55 2.44 17.87
C ASP A 201 3.96 3.09 16.63
N GLU A 202 3.35 4.27 16.79
CA GLU A 202 2.84 5.07 15.66
C GLU A 202 3.98 5.52 14.74
N ALA A 203 5.12 5.94 15.30
CA ALA A 203 6.29 6.30 14.51
C ALA A 203 6.87 5.09 13.76
N LYS A 204 7.01 3.94 14.43
CA LYS A 204 7.43 2.68 13.79
C LYS A 204 6.51 2.27 12.66
N TRP A 205 5.22 2.55 12.77
CA TRP A 205 4.26 2.28 11.72
C TRP A 205 4.49 3.17 10.49
N GLY A 206 4.66 4.48 10.66
CA GLY A 206 4.95 5.32 9.50
C GLY A 206 6.32 5.02 8.86
N PHE A 207 7.31 4.53 9.62
CA PHE A 207 8.54 4.00 9.02
C PHE A 207 8.31 2.74 8.18
N ALA A 208 7.36 1.88 8.57
CA ALA A 208 6.99 0.72 7.76
C ALA A 208 6.35 1.12 6.43
N VAL A 209 5.59 2.22 6.38
CA VAL A 209 5.06 2.78 5.12
C VAL A 209 6.21 3.23 4.20
N ILE A 210 7.27 3.82 4.78
CA ILE A 210 8.47 4.18 4.03
C ILE A 210 9.15 2.92 3.49
N GLU A 211 9.45 1.96 4.35
CA GLU A 211 10.14 0.69 4.02
C GLU A 211 9.40 -0.11 2.94
N ASN A 212 8.10 -0.35 3.12
CA ASN A 212 7.35 -1.29 2.30
C ASN A 212 6.79 -0.68 1.01
N SER A 213 6.68 0.66 0.93
CA SER A 213 6.04 1.33 -0.20
C SER A 213 6.87 2.48 -0.75
N LEU A 214 7.10 3.54 0.03
CA LEU A 214 7.68 4.77 -0.50
C LEU A 214 9.14 4.60 -0.95
N TRP A 215 9.90 3.69 -0.33
CA TRP A 215 11.29 3.41 -0.68
C TRP A 215 11.44 2.96 -2.14
N GLN A 216 10.48 2.17 -2.65
CA GLN A 216 10.46 1.70 -4.03
C GLN A 216 9.64 2.62 -4.95
N ALA A 217 8.49 3.11 -4.47
CA ALA A 217 7.58 3.91 -5.27
C ALA A 217 8.17 5.26 -5.66
N LEU A 218 8.92 5.92 -4.77
CA LEU A 218 9.46 7.26 -5.04
C LEU A 218 10.54 7.24 -6.15
N PRO A 219 11.56 6.37 -6.11
CA PRO A 219 12.50 6.22 -7.23
C PRO A 219 11.81 5.88 -8.55
N GLN A 220 10.77 5.03 -8.53
CA GLN A 220 10.03 4.69 -9.74
C GLN A 220 9.26 5.89 -10.30
N PHE A 221 8.61 6.67 -9.44
CA PHE A 221 7.97 7.92 -9.84
C PHE A 221 8.98 8.90 -10.44
N LEU A 222 10.13 9.08 -9.80
CA LEU A 222 11.18 9.98 -10.30
C LEU A 222 11.73 9.55 -11.66
N ARG A 223 11.89 8.24 -11.91
CA ARG A 223 12.24 7.72 -13.25
C ARG A 223 11.18 8.05 -14.30
N ASN A 224 9.90 7.90 -13.96
CA ASN A 224 8.81 8.24 -14.88
C ASN A 224 8.75 9.75 -15.15
N LEU A 225 8.99 10.57 -14.12
CA LEU A 225 9.06 12.02 -14.24
C LEU A 225 10.25 12.45 -15.11
N ASP A 226 11.43 11.86 -14.89
CA ASP A 226 12.64 12.08 -15.68
C ASP A 226 12.42 11.76 -17.16
N ALA A 227 11.93 10.57 -17.47
CA ALA A 227 11.63 10.15 -18.84
C ALA A 227 10.59 11.05 -19.52
N SER A 228 9.55 11.45 -18.79
CA SER A 228 8.52 12.36 -19.32
C SER A 228 9.09 13.76 -19.58
N LEU A 229 9.97 14.24 -18.70
CA LEU A 229 10.61 15.55 -18.82
C LEU A 229 11.63 15.56 -19.96
N GLU A 230 12.41 14.51 -20.11
CA GLU A 230 13.35 14.33 -21.22
C GLU A 230 12.59 14.28 -22.56
N GLY A 231 11.47 13.55 -22.62
CA GLY A 231 10.61 13.51 -23.80
C GLY A 231 10.05 14.89 -24.20
N ALA A 232 9.64 15.69 -23.21
CA ALA A 232 9.04 17.01 -23.45
C ALA A 232 10.06 18.13 -23.68
N THR A 233 11.27 18.03 -23.13
CA THR A 233 12.24 19.14 -23.10
C THR A 233 13.62 18.81 -23.67
N GLY A 234 13.91 17.54 -23.94
CA GLY A 234 15.24 17.05 -24.31
C GLY A 234 16.25 17.02 -23.15
N LYS A 235 15.81 17.30 -21.92
CA LYS A 235 16.65 17.33 -20.71
C LYS A 235 15.95 16.58 -19.57
N GLY A 236 16.66 15.66 -18.94
CA GLY A 236 16.20 14.98 -17.73
C GLY A 236 16.29 15.84 -16.46
N LEU A 237 15.84 15.27 -15.35
CA LEU A 237 16.02 15.78 -14.01
C LEU A 237 17.51 15.85 -13.65
N PRO A 238 17.97 16.94 -13.02
CA PRO A 238 19.31 16.98 -12.42
C PRO A 238 19.49 15.88 -11.38
N LEU A 239 20.68 15.28 -11.27
CA LEU A 239 20.99 14.23 -10.28
C LEU A 239 20.73 14.65 -8.82
N GLN A 240 20.82 15.96 -8.53
CA GLN A 240 20.59 16.53 -7.21
C GLN A 240 19.12 16.93 -6.97
N ALA A 241 18.25 16.79 -7.98
CA ALA A 241 16.86 17.14 -7.86
C ALA A 241 16.14 16.15 -6.94
N SER A 242 15.49 16.69 -5.91
CA SER A 242 14.65 15.92 -4.99
C SER A 242 13.34 16.67 -4.83
N PRO A 243 12.45 16.59 -5.83
CA PRO A 243 11.23 17.38 -5.86
C PRO A 243 10.20 16.92 -4.84
N ILE A 244 10.35 15.71 -4.29
CA ILE A 244 9.48 15.14 -3.27
C ILE A 244 10.28 14.83 -2.02
N ARG A 245 9.80 15.31 -0.87
CA ARG A 245 10.31 15.00 0.47
C ARG A 245 9.23 14.40 1.33
N ILE A 246 9.62 13.47 2.19
CA ILE A 246 8.76 12.85 3.19
C ILE A 246 9.17 13.34 4.56
N ALA A 247 8.22 13.90 5.29
CA ALA A 247 8.36 14.33 6.67
C ALA A 247 7.35 13.57 7.54
N SER A 248 7.44 13.70 8.86
CA SER A 248 6.55 13.02 9.79
C SER A 248 6.28 13.85 11.03
N TRP A 249 5.04 13.78 11.52
CA TRP A 249 4.63 14.30 12.82
C TRP A 249 4.64 13.25 13.94
N MET A 250 4.72 11.95 13.64
CA MET A 250 4.67 10.93 14.69
C MET A 250 5.89 11.06 15.62
N GLY A 251 5.64 11.14 16.93
CA GLY A 251 6.68 11.38 17.93
C GLY A 251 7.22 12.82 17.98
N GLY A 252 6.79 13.70 17.08
CA GLY A 252 7.18 15.11 17.03
C GLY A 252 6.05 16.06 17.46
N ASP A 253 4.81 15.78 17.06
CA ASP A 253 3.64 16.56 17.44
C ASP A 253 3.24 16.30 18.90
N ARG A 254 3.16 17.37 19.68
CA ARG A 254 2.89 17.33 21.14
C ARG A 254 1.61 18.10 21.48
N ASP A 255 0.95 18.69 20.48
CA ASP A 255 -0.24 19.50 20.71
C ASP A 255 -1.38 18.61 21.24
N GLY A 256 -1.90 18.94 22.42
CA GLY A 256 -2.94 18.16 23.10
C GLY A 256 -2.57 16.72 23.51
N ASN A 257 -1.31 16.28 23.35
CA ASN A 257 -0.90 14.89 23.63
C ASN A 257 0.23 14.80 24.68
N PRO A 258 -0.08 14.63 25.97
CA PRO A 258 0.93 14.56 27.03
C PRO A 258 1.83 13.31 26.95
N ASN A 259 1.45 12.30 26.16
CA ASN A 259 2.22 11.08 26.00
C ASN A 259 3.44 11.26 25.08
N VAL A 260 3.52 12.37 24.33
CA VAL A 260 4.69 12.68 23.50
C VAL A 260 5.67 13.50 24.35
N THR A 261 6.58 12.81 25.04
CA THR A 261 7.63 13.44 25.85
C THR A 261 8.88 13.74 25.00
N HIS A 262 9.83 14.51 25.52
CA HIS A 262 11.11 14.72 24.86
C HIS A 262 11.94 13.43 24.69
N GLU A 263 11.73 12.44 25.56
CA GLU A 263 12.39 11.14 25.50
C GLU A 263 11.79 10.32 24.36
N VAL A 264 10.46 10.35 24.21
CA VAL A 264 9.75 9.75 23.07
C VAL A 264 10.24 10.36 21.76
N SER A 265 10.30 11.70 21.64
CA SER A 265 10.80 12.33 20.42
C SER A 265 12.23 11.91 20.10
N ARG A 266 13.11 11.89 21.11
CA ARG A 266 14.50 11.43 20.94
C ARG A 266 14.58 9.98 20.50
N GLU A 267 13.78 9.09 21.10
CA GLU A 267 13.70 7.68 20.73
C GLU A 267 13.25 7.52 19.28
N VAL A 268 12.16 8.20 18.89
CA VAL A 268 11.65 8.16 17.52
C VAL A 268 12.68 8.63 16.50
N PHE A 269 13.43 9.70 16.79
CA PHE A 269 14.54 10.14 15.93
C PHE A 269 15.63 9.07 15.78
N MET A 270 16.01 8.41 16.88
CA MET A 270 17.01 7.33 16.83
C MET A 270 16.51 6.12 16.05
N VAL A 271 15.25 5.74 16.21
CA VAL A 271 14.61 4.68 15.43
C VAL A 271 14.60 5.04 13.95
N GLY A 272 14.24 6.27 13.60
CA GLY A 272 14.25 6.74 12.20
C GLY A 272 15.64 6.67 11.57
N ARG A 273 16.68 7.10 12.30
CA ARG A 273 18.08 7.00 11.84
C ARG A 273 18.53 5.55 11.65
N TYR A 274 18.17 4.68 12.59
CA TYR A 274 18.47 3.26 12.49
C TYR A 274 17.80 2.65 11.25
N ARG A 275 16.52 2.94 11.01
CA ARG A 275 15.78 2.45 9.84
C ARG A 275 16.35 2.96 8.53
N ALA A 276 16.73 4.23 8.46
CA ALA A 276 17.41 4.76 7.28
C ALA A 276 18.73 4.02 6.99
N ALA A 277 19.55 3.77 8.02
CA ALA A 277 20.80 3.03 7.85
C ALA A 277 20.57 1.58 7.38
N ASP A 278 19.54 0.91 7.89
CA ASP A 278 19.15 -0.44 7.51
C ASP A 278 18.72 -0.53 6.03
N LEU A 279 17.88 0.42 5.59
CA LEU A 279 17.44 0.53 4.19
C LEU A 279 18.62 0.80 3.24
N TYR A 280 19.46 1.80 3.56
CA TYR A 280 20.66 2.08 2.75
C TYR A 280 21.63 0.90 2.72
N LEU A 281 21.80 0.16 3.82
CA LEU A 281 22.66 -1.02 3.84
C LEU A 281 22.16 -2.11 2.89
N SER A 282 20.84 -2.28 2.78
CA SER A 282 20.24 -3.20 1.81
C SER A 282 20.56 -2.78 0.38
N ASP A 283 20.38 -1.50 0.05
CA ASP A 283 20.67 -0.96 -1.28
C ASP A 283 22.16 -1.06 -1.64
N LEU A 284 23.06 -0.73 -0.69
CA LEU A 284 24.50 -0.85 -0.87
C LEU A 284 24.94 -2.29 -1.11
N ARG A 285 24.33 -3.25 -0.40
CA ARG A 285 24.60 -4.68 -0.63
C ARG A 285 24.17 -5.13 -2.02
N ALA A 286 23.03 -4.67 -2.51
CA ALA A 286 22.57 -4.94 -3.88
C ALA A 286 23.53 -4.34 -4.91
N LEU A 287 23.85 -3.04 -4.78
CA LEU A 287 24.78 -2.34 -5.66
C LEU A 287 26.17 -3.00 -5.69
N ARG A 288 26.69 -3.44 -4.54
CA ARG A 288 27.99 -4.14 -4.48
C ARG A 288 27.97 -5.49 -5.20
N ASN A 289 26.82 -6.14 -5.32
CA ASN A 289 26.70 -7.37 -6.09
C ASN A 289 26.57 -7.10 -7.60
N GLU A 290 25.90 -6.01 -7.98
CA GLU A 290 25.65 -5.65 -9.38
C GLU A 290 26.86 -4.96 -10.05
N LEU A 291 27.51 -4.01 -9.36
CA LEU A 291 28.59 -3.18 -9.90
C LEU A 291 29.95 -3.91 -9.92
N SER A 292 30.00 -5.00 -10.68
CA SER A 292 31.18 -5.86 -10.87
C SER A 292 32.14 -5.38 -11.97
N MET A 293 31.88 -4.21 -12.57
CA MET A 293 32.67 -3.68 -13.68
C MET A 293 34.11 -3.36 -13.27
N TRP A 294 35.07 -3.80 -14.08
CA TRP A 294 36.50 -3.51 -13.88
C TRP A 294 36.93 -2.17 -14.51
N GLN A 295 36.20 -1.71 -15.54
CA GLN A 295 36.51 -0.48 -16.25
C GLN A 295 35.98 0.74 -15.49
N ALA A 296 36.90 1.61 -15.08
CA ALA A 296 36.61 2.83 -14.33
C ALA A 296 37.45 4.00 -14.84
N SER A 297 37.00 5.21 -14.51
CA SER A 297 37.77 6.43 -14.75
C SER A 297 39.05 6.46 -13.91
N ASP A 298 40.01 7.29 -14.28
CA ASP A 298 41.28 7.40 -13.56
C ASP A 298 41.07 7.97 -12.14
N GLU A 299 40.08 8.85 -11.97
CA GLU A 299 39.70 9.41 -10.67
C GLU A 299 39.23 8.30 -9.72
N LEU A 300 38.37 7.39 -10.18
CA LEU A 300 37.89 6.29 -9.34
C LEU A 300 38.98 5.27 -9.05
N LYS A 301 39.85 4.95 -10.01
CA LYS A 301 40.99 4.05 -9.80
C LYS A 301 41.97 4.57 -8.75
N ALA A 302 42.15 5.89 -8.68
CA ALA A 302 42.99 6.52 -7.67
C ALA A 302 42.42 6.41 -6.25
N VAL A 303 41.09 6.34 -6.08
CA VAL A 303 40.43 6.17 -4.78
C VAL A 303 40.63 4.77 -4.20
N VAL A 304 40.77 3.76 -5.06
CA VAL A 304 40.84 2.34 -4.66
C VAL A 304 42.22 1.71 -4.89
N ASP A 305 43.26 2.52 -5.05
CA ASP A 305 44.65 2.09 -5.28
C ASP A 305 44.79 1.04 -6.41
N GLY A 306 44.05 1.24 -7.51
CA GLY A 306 44.13 0.36 -8.68
C GLY A 306 43.51 -1.03 -8.48
N ALA A 307 42.62 -1.20 -7.50
CA ALA A 307 41.88 -2.44 -7.30
C ALA A 307 41.15 -2.91 -8.59
N PRO A 308 41.09 -4.23 -8.84
CA PRO A 308 40.50 -4.78 -10.07
C PRO A 308 38.98 -4.59 -10.17
N GLU A 309 38.29 -4.40 -9.03
CA GLU A 309 36.85 -4.17 -8.95
C GLU A 309 36.57 -2.83 -8.24
N PRO A 310 36.85 -1.68 -8.90
CA PRO A 310 36.90 -0.39 -8.23
C PRO A 310 35.57 0.04 -7.59
N TYR A 311 34.44 -0.21 -8.25
CA TYR A 311 33.13 0.14 -7.71
C TYR A 311 32.76 -0.67 -6.45
N ARG A 312 33.13 -1.96 -6.40
CA ARG A 312 32.84 -2.83 -5.25
C ARG A 312 33.71 -2.51 -4.03
N VAL A 313 34.90 -1.95 -4.25
CA VAL A 313 35.80 -1.54 -3.15
C VAL A 313 35.33 -0.24 -2.50
N VAL A 314 34.71 0.66 -3.27
CA VAL A 314 34.11 1.90 -2.74
C VAL A 314 32.85 1.63 -1.92
N LEU A 315 32.05 0.62 -2.32
CA LEU A 315 30.77 0.25 -1.70
C LEU A 315 30.91 -0.73 -0.52
#